data_AF-A0A2N7IEI8-F1
#
_entry.id   AF-A0A2N7IEI8-F1
#
_cell.length_a   1.000
_cell.length_b   1.000
_cell.length_c   1.000
_cell.angle_alpha   90.00
_cell.angle_beta   90.00
_cell.angle_gamma   90.00
#
_symmetry.space_group_name_H-M   'P 1'
#
loop_
_entity.id
_entity.type
_entity.pdbx_description
1 polymer ?
#
loop_
_entity_poly.entity_id
_entity_poly.type
_entity_poly.pdbx_seq_one_letter_code
_entity_poly.pdbx_strand_id
1 'polypeptide(L)'
;MSLIDTETLLAPISEHSPTGEDARYEFCYEMMEAEVKKFGSLFGETVDWYIVKVHSIEVLSQHSKDLKALCYLIRSLVEDKGVIGLEEGLSLLNDSISRFGHELYPKRKRGRDGAVEWLNHQFKLVATKLSAESLDWEVLSRCTTLTEGIQRQFDEIFQDSDVDFFELKSHLNQLMQNASLNEETLVEHSVADSEPLIDVVALSEKAIVPQSHEADSPKTHPTPNQKRSKPREHSTVDVDTDFSSPAASKRTLKKVSEIMVHSNPTEPLGYRIYRHLTWADVDGLPDHKDNLTPLSLAVSSDQQAEYRDKANQESDIDTIKRLERTLTDAPFWLTGHYFVYSMLDNLGYDEAALAVKQETKRFVDSFEGIENLSFKNSIPFADEATITWLSTGNACPSGKSSIIQTIVVAEDDLSEMEDITLGDLGKYVAELSNKLELDNSGRGQFMLHLKLVKAYQSVGLYPLCLPYLEQSWAVAKELNLSIWEPHLFFSLENLIQKTLKELYRTKDFLPVRYSEWETIYDQQ
;
A
#
# COMPACT_ATOMS: atom_id res chain seq x y z
N MET A 1 23.92 32.79 15.36
CA MET A 1 24.33 32.16 14.08
C MET A 1 23.07 32.02 13.25
N SER A 2 23.08 32.43 11.98
CA SER A 2 21.90 32.31 11.14
C SER A 2 21.55 30.85 10.89
N LEU A 3 20.26 30.51 10.83
CA LEU A 3 19.76 29.12 10.74
C LEU A 3 19.83 28.58 9.31
N ILE A 4 19.96 29.49 8.35
CA ILE A 4 20.06 29.23 6.92
C ILE A 4 21.12 30.16 6.31
N ASP A 5 21.75 29.72 5.23
CA ASP A 5 22.64 30.56 4.44
C ASP A 5 21.81 31.40 3.44
N THR A 6 21.39 32.59 3.87
CA THR A 6 20.55 33.48 3.06
C THR A 6 21.25 33.99 1.81
N GLU A 7 22.58 34.15 1.84
CA GLU A 7 23.35 34.60 0.67
C GLU A 7 23.28 33.56 -0.44
N THR A 8 23.50 32.28 -0.10
CA THR A 8 23.39 31.17 -1.06
C THR A 8 21.96 31.00 -1.57
N LEU A 9 20.96 31.11 -0.69
CA LEU A 9 19.55 30.94 -1.07
C LEU A 9 19.02 32.06 -1.98
N LEU A 10 19.57 33.27 -1.88
CA LEU A 10 19.21 34.41 -2.72
C LEU A 10 20.14 34.62 -3.92
N ALA A 11 21.20 33.82 -4.06
CA ALA A 11 22.04 33.82 -5.24
C ALA A 11 21.26 33.30 -6.47
N PRO A 12 21.48 33.86 -7.68
CA PRO A 12 20.84 33.35 -8.88
C PRO A 12 21.26 31.90 -9.14
N ILE A 13 20.32 31.06 -9.60
CA ILE A 13 20.61 29.64 -9.92
C ILE A 13 21.64 29.52 -11.05
N SER A 14 21.49 30.35 -12.08
CA SER A 14 22.45 30.48 -13.18
C SER A 14 22.43 31.88 -13.76
N GLU A 15 23.48 32.26 -14.51
CA GLU A 15 23.54 33.56 -15.20
C GLU A 15 22.42 33.74 -16.24
N HIS A 16 21.99 32.65 -16.88
CA HIS A 16 20.99 32.67 -17.95
C HIS A 16 19.55 32.51 -17.44
N SER A 17 19.36 31.78 -16.35
CA SER A 17 18.08 31.67 -15.64
C SER A 17 18.30 31.92 -14.14
N PRO A 18 18.18 33.19 -13.68
CA PRO A 18 18.37 33.55 -12.28
C PRO A 18 17.44 32.82 -11.31
N THR A 19 16.22 32.49 -11.75
CA THR A 19 15.23 31.76 -10.94
C THR A 19 15.19 30.25 -11.20
N GLY A 20 16.01 29.74 -12.11
CA GLY A 20 16.06 28.32 -12.45
C GLY A 20 14.90 27.86 -13.32
N GLU A 21 14.45 26.62 -13.12
CA GLU A 21 13.33 26.01 -13.87
C GLU A 21 12.21 25.55 -12.92
N ASP A 22 11.13 24.94 -13.44
CA ASP A 22 10.06 24.40 -12.59
C ASP A 22 10.54 23.11 -11.91
N ALA A 23 10.83 23.16 -10.61
CA ALA A 23 11.40 22.03 -9.86
C ALA A 23 10.40 20.91 -9.56
N ARG A 24 9.16 20.95 -10.05
CA ARG A 24 8.12 19.94 -9.73
C ARG A 24 8.48 18.48 -10.06
N TYR A 25 9.42 18.26 -10.96
CA TYR A 25 9.90 16.92 -11.33
C TYR A 25 11.25 16.58 -10.70
N GLU A 26 11.81 17.48 -9.89
CA GLU A 26 13.04 17.22 -9.14
C GLU A 26 12.75 16.37 -7.91
N PHE A 27 13.65 15.44 -7.64
CA PHE A 27 13.48 14.51 -6.53
C PHE A 27 13.38 15.23 -5.18
N CYS A 28 14.20 16.27 -4.96
CA CYS A 28 14.15 17.08 -3.74
C CYS A 28 12.79 17.78 -3.56
N TYR A 29 12.16 18.23 -4.66
CA TYR A 29 10.82 18.83 -4.60
C TYR A 29 9.75 17.81 -4.22
N GLU A 30 9.81 16.61 -4.79
CA GLU A 30 8.91 15.51 -4.44
C GLU A 30 9.05 15.14 -2.96
N MET A 31 10.28 15.07 -2.44
CA MET A 31 10.54 14.71 -1.05
C MET A 31 9.98 15.74 -0.05
N MET A 32 10.22 17.04 -0.26
CA MET A 32 9.63 18.05 0.65
C MET A 32 8.10 18.05 0.58
N GLU A 33 7.51 17.80 -0.60
CA GLU A 33 6.05 17.78 -0.75
C GLU A 33 5.43 16.52 -0.12
N ALA A 34 6.06 15.36 -0.30
CA ALA A 34 5.63 14.11 0.32
C ALA A 34 5.65 14.23 1.85
N GLU A 35 6.67 14.87 2.41
CA GLU A 35 6.79 15.08 3.85
C GLU A 35 5.70 16.03 4.37
N VAL A 36 5.48 17.16 3.69
CA VAL A 36 4.39 18.09 4.03
C VAL A 36 3.01 17.45 3.88
N LYS A 37 2.80 16.52 2.92
CA LYS A 37 1.51 15.81 2.75
C LYS A 37 1.16 14.89 3.92
N LYS A 38 2.12 14.53 4.77
CA LYS A 38 1.85 13.83 6.04
C LYS A 38 1.13 14.75 7.05
N PHE A 39 1.24 16.07 6.87
CA PHE A 39 0.53 17.04 7.68
C PHE A 39 -1.00 16.91 7.48
N GLY A 40 -1.74 16.64 8.56
CA GLY A 40 -3.18 16.37 8.48
C GLY A 40 -3.52 14.93 8.07
N SER A 41 -2.52 14.04 8.00
CA SER A 41 -2.73 12.60 7.84
C SER A 41 -3.57 12.06 8.99
N LEU A 42 -4.74 11.48 8.65
CA LEU A 42 -5.62 10.81 9.60
C LEU A 42 -4.95 9.57 10.23
N PHE A 43 -3.79 9.16 9.71
CA PHE A 43 -2.98 8.02 10.14
C PHE A 43 -1.96 8.37 11.23
N GLY A 44 -1.95 9.62 11.72
CA GLY A 44 -1.08 10.05 12.81
C GLY A 44 0.40 10.18 12.44
N GLU A 45 0.71 10.27 11.15
CA GLU A 45 2.05 10.56 10.68
C GLU A 45 2.45 11.98 11.09
N THR A 46 3.62 12.11 11.71
CA THR A 46 4.21 13.40 12.03
C THR A 46 5.12 13.82 10.88
N VAL A 47 5.05 15.09 10.51
CA VAL A 47 5.94 15.68 9.52
C VAL A 47 7.35 15.76 10.10
N ASP A 48 8.33 15.19 9.40
CA ASP A 48 9.73 15.46 9.68
C ASP A 48 10.14 16.80 9.05
N TRP A 49 10.08 17.85 9.85
CA TRP A 49 10.44 19.20 9.42
C TRP A 49 11.92 19.35 9.05
N TYR A 50 12.81 18.47 9.51
CA TYR A 50 14.21 18.49 9.08
C TYR A 50 14.34 18.08 7.61
N ILE A 51 13.62 17.03 7.18
CA ILE A 51 13.58 16.61 5.77
C ILE A 51 13.00 17.73 4.90
N VAL A 52 11.90 18.36 5.34
CA VAL A 52 11.31 19.52 4.65
C VAL A 52 12.33 20.65 4.51
N LYS A 53 13.06 20.98 5.58
CA LYS A 53 14.10 22.03 5.59
C LYS A 53 15.22 21.73 4.59
N VAL A 54 15.80 20.52 4.65
CA VAL A 54 16.94 20.11 3.81
C VAL A 54 16.57 20.20 2.32
N HIS A 55 15.44 19.61 1.94
CA HIS A 55 15.05 19.58 0.53
C HIS A 55 14.52 20.91 0.01
N SER A 56 13.87 21.73 0.86
CA SER A 56 13.49 23.10 0.45
C SER A 56 14.73 23.95 0.16
N ILE A 57 15.79 23.82 0.97
CA ILE A 57 17.08 24.49 0.73
C ILE A 57 17.72 23.99 -0.57
N GLU A 58 17.70 22.69 -0.82
CA GLU A 58 18.22 22.09 -2.05
C GLU A 58 17.49 22.62 -3.30
N VAL A 59 16.15 22.63 -3.28
CA VAL A 59 15.33 23.22 -4.35
C VAL A 59 15.72 24.68 -4.60
N LEU A 60 15.77 25.48 -3.53
CA LEU A 60 16.01 26.92 -3.61
C LEU A 60 17.45 27.28 -4.00
N SER A 61 18.43 26.43 -3.70
CA SER A 61 19.83 26.69 -4.03
C SER A 61 20.25 26.13 -5.38
N GLN A 62 19.67 25.03 -5.85
CA GLN A 62 20.15 24.30 -7.03
C GLN A 62 19.20 24.29 -8.23
N HIS A 63 17.88 24.36 -8.01
CA HIS A 63 16.91 24.08 -9.08
C HIS A 63 15.98 25.23 -9.40
N SER A 64 15.32 25.82 -8.40
CA SER A 64 14.24 26.78 -8.61
C SER A 64 14.05 27.75 -7.46
N LYS A 65 13.86 29.03 -7.77
CA LYS A 65 13.33 30.01 -6.81
C LYS A 65 11.81 29.86 -6.77
N ASP A 66 11.36 28.91 -5.96
CA ASP A 66 9.96 28.50 -5.84
C ASP A 66 9.31 28.97 -4.53
N LEU A 67 8.16 29.62 -4.64
CA LEU A 67 7.38 30.19 -3.54
C LEU A 67 6.85 29.11 -2.59
N LYS A 68 6.48 27.94 -3.10
CA LYS A 68 6.01 26.84 -2.25
C LYS A 68 7.17 26.26 -1.43
N ALA A 69 8.35 26.12 -2.04
CA ALA A 69 9.56 25.73 -1.31
C ALA A 69 9.92 26.78 -0.23
N LEU A 70 9.80 28.07 -0.51
CA LEU A 70 9.97 29.14 0.48
C LEU A 70 8.98 29.02 1.65
N CYS A 71 7.69 28.83 1.35
CA CYS A 71 6.65 28.66 2.39
C CYS A 71 6.91 27.42 3.25
N TYR A 72 7.34 26.31 2.65
CA TYR A 72 7.67 25.07 3.36
C TYR A 72 8.90 25.25 4.25
N LEU A 73 9.92 25.94 3.74
CA LEU A 73 11.12 26.30 4.50
C LEU A 73 10.76 27.17 5.71
N ILE A 74 9.96 28.22 5.55
CA ILE A 74 9.49 29.06 6.68
C ILE A 74 8.89 28.19 7.76
N ARG A 75 7.93 27.33 7.40
CA ARG A 75 7.23 26.48 8.35
C ARG A 75 8.16 25.52 9.10
N SER A 76 9.17 24.98 8.41
CA SER A 76 10.19 24.11 9.01
C SER A 76 11.11 24.85 9.98
N LEU A 77 11.46 26.11 9.68
CA LEU A 77 12.28 26.95 10.57
C LEU A 77 11.54 27.32 11.85
N VAL A 78 10.22 27.53 11.76
CA VAL A 78 9.37 27.73 12.93
C VAL A 78 9.39 26.52 13.87
N GLU A 79 9.50 25.29 13.36
CA GLU A 79 9.58 24.10 14.23
C GLU A 79 10.96 23.92 14.86
N ASP A 80 12.01 24.34 14.17
CA ASP A 80 13.39 24.25 14.67
C ASP A 80 13.66 25.31 15.75
N LYS A 81 13.22 26.56 15.53
CA LYS A 81 13.60 27.73 16.37
C LYS A 81 12.48 28.70 16.72
N GLY A 82 11.23 28.31 16.55
CA GLY A 82 10.08 29.14 16.91
C GLY A 82 10.06 30.47 16.14
N VAL A 83 9.82 31.57 16.85
CA VAL A 83 9.64 32.90 16.25
C VAL A 83 10.94 33.43 15.61
N ILE A 84 12.11 33.04 16.10
CA ILE A 84 13.40 33.41 15.46
C ILE A 84 13.49 32.76 14.07
N GLY A 85 13.07 31.50 13.96
CA GLY A 85 12.99 30.81 12.66
C GLY A 85 11.95 31.42 11.72
N LEU A 86 10.84 31.93 12.27
CA LEU A 86 9.85 32.70 11.51
C LEU A 86 10.45 33.98 10.94
N GLU A 87 11.16 34.75 11.75
CA GLU A 87 11.80 36.01 11.33
C GLU A 87 12.74 35.78 10.15
N GLU A 88 13.67 34.82 10.28
CA GLU A 88 14.60 34.51 9.20
C GLU A 88 13.90 34.03 7.92
N GLY A 89 12.88 33.17 8.05
CA GLY A 89 12.10 32.69 6.93
C GLY A 89 11.31 33.80 6.21
N LEU A 90 10.66 34.69 6.97
CA LEU A 90 9.94 35.83 6.41
C LEU A 90 10.89 36.83 5.74
N SER A 91 12.07 37.07 6.32
CA SER A 91 13.10 37.89 5.69
C SER A 91 13.53 37.30 4.34
N LEU A 92 13.75 35.98 4.27
CA LEU A 92 14.09 35.31 3.01
C LEU A 92 12.97 35.44 1.97
N LEU A 93 11.70 35.27 2.38
CA LEU A 93 10.55 35.41 1.48
C LEU A 93 10.41 36.83 0.95
N ASN A 94 10.52 37.84 1.83
CA ASN A 94 10.51 39.25 1.44
C ASN A 94 11.60 39.57 0.42
N ASP A 95 12.83 39.12 0.69
CA ASP A 95 13.96 39.37 -0.20
C ASP A 95 13.83 38.60 -1.52
N SER A 96 13.26 37.39 -1.50
CA SER A 96 13.01 36.59 -2.71
C SER A 96 11.96 37.26 -3.60
N ILE A 97 10.86 37.75 -3.02
CA ILE A 97 9.83 38.49 -3.76
C ILE A 97 10.42 39.77 -4.34
N SER A 98 11.19 40.52 -3.54
CA SER A 98 11.83 41.77 -3.98
C SER A 98 12.84 41.55 -5.12
N ARG A 99 13.66 40.50 -5.05
CA ARG A 99 14.73 40.23 -6.04
C ARG A 99 14.22 39.58 -7.32
N PHE A 100 13.30 38.62 -7.21
CA PHE A 100 12.90 37.77 -8.33
C PHE A 100 11.51 38.09 -8.88
N GLY A 101 10.62 38.68 -8.07
CA GLY A 101 9.28 39.12 -8.46
C GLY A 101 8.48 38.09 -9.26
N HIS A 102 7.96 38.50 -10.42
CA HIS A 102 7.19 37.63 -11.32
C HIS A 102 7.97 36.43 -11.85
N GLU A 103 9.31 36.43 -11.73
CA GLU A 103 10.13 35.33 -12.20
C GLU A 103 10.13 34.12 -11.26
N LEU A 104 9.55 34.24 -10.06
CA LEU A 104 9.36 33.14 -9.12
C LEU A 104 8.43 32.05 -9.68
N TYR A 105 8.72 30.81 -9.29
CA TYR A 105 7.81 29.67 -9.48
C TYR A 105 6.87 29.54 -8.27
N PRO A 106 5.66 28.96 -8.43
CA PRO A 106 5.02 28.58 -9.69
C PRO A 106 4.56 29.79 -10.53
N LYS A 107 4.68 29.69 -11.86
CA LYS A 107 4.23 30.77 -12.78
C LYS A 107 2.70 30.95 -12.86
N ARG A 108 1.93 29.93 -12.45
CA ARG A 108 0.46 29.96 -12.51
C ARG A 108 -0.12 30.55 -11.21
N LYS A 109 -1.06 31.49 -11.33
CA LYS A 109 -1.82 32.11 -10.21
C LYS A 109 -2.20 31.10 -9.14
N ARG A 110 -2.98 30.08 -9.51
CA ARG A 110 -3.48 29.04 -8.58
C ARG A 110 -2.37 28.36 -7.75
N GLY A 111 -1.17 28.19 -8.32
CA GLY A 111 -0.05 27.59 -7.61
C GLY A 111 0.59 28.55 -6.59
N ARG A 112 0.70 29.84 -6.94
CA ARG A 112 1.21 30.88 -6.04
C ARG A 112 0.24 31.11 -4.88
N ASP A 113 -1.03 31.32 -5.21
CA ASP A 113 -2.11 31.56 -4.24
C ASP A 113 -2.19 30.41 -3.24
N GLY A 114 -2.16 29.16 -3.73
CA GLY A 114 -2.19 27.98 -2.88
C GLY A 114 -0.97 27.84 -1.95
N ALA A 115 0.20 28.38 -2.31
CA ALA A 115 1.36 28.37 -1.43
C ALA A 115 1.19 29.35 -0.24
N VAL A 116 0.65 30.54 -0.50
CA VAL A 116 0.37 31.55 0.52
C VAL A 116 -0.78 31.11 1.43
N GLU A 117 -1.88 30.61 0.86
CA GLU A 117 -3.00 30.04 1.63
C GLU A 117 -2.54 28.92 2.55
N TRP A 118 -1.67 28.04 2.04
CA TRP A 118 -1.08 26.98 2.84
C TRP A 118 -0.25 27.56 4.01
N LEU A 119 0.61 28.56 3.76
CA LEU A 119 1.41 29.17 4.82
C LEU A 119 0.55 29.80 5.92
N ASN A 120 -0.50 30.55 5.55
CA ASN A 120 -1.46 31.12 6.51
C ASN A 120 -2.11 30.03 7.37
N HIS A 121 -2.59 28.97 6.74
CA HIS A 121 -3.23 27.85 7.44
C HIS A 121 -2.26 27.18 8.42
N GLN A 122 -1.02 26.96 8.00
CA GLN A 122 0.01 26.36 8.84
C GLN A 122 0.40 27.25 10.02
N PHE A 123 0.47 28.57 9.81
CA PHE A 123 0.78 29.49 10.88
C PHE A 123 -0.31 29.51 11.95
N LYS A 124 -1.58 29.49 11.53
CA LYS A 124 -2.72 29.35 12.46
C LYS A 124 -2.58 28.13 13.38
N LEU A 125 -2.09 27.01 12.85
CA LEU A 125 -1.93 25.77 13.63
C LEU A 125 -0.76 25.85 14.61
N VAL A 126 0.36 26.46 14.22
CA VAL A 126 1.55 26.57 15.08
C VAL A 126 1.46 27.75 16.06
N ALA A 127 0.64 28.77 15.80
CA ALA A 127 0.47 29.92 16.67
C ALA A 127 0.02 29.52 18.09
N THR A 128 -0.82 28.49 18.22
CA THR A 128 -1.23 27.96 19.54
C THR A 128 -0.04 27.38 20.32
N LYS A 129 0.84 26.63 19.65
CA LYS A 129 2.08 26.10 20.22
C LYS A 129 3.03 27.24 20.63
N LEU A 130 3.23 28.23 19.75
CA LEU A 130 4.11 29.38 20.03
C LEU A 130 3.61 30.23 21.20
N SER A 131 2.29 30.33 21.40
CA SER A 131 1.70 31.10 22.50
C SER A 131 2.03 30.56 23.89
N ALA A 132 2.47 29.30 23.98
CA ALA A 132 2.88 28.66 25.23
C ALA A 132 4.36 28.92 25.57
N GLU A 133 5.15 29.48 24.66
CA GLU A 133 6.57 29.75 24.84
C GLU A 133 6.80 31.19 25.33
N SER A 134 7.95 31.45 25.98
CA SER A 134 8.37 32.82 26.29
C SER A 134 8.89 33.49 25.02
N LEU A 135 8.12 34.43 24.48
CA LEU A 135 8.41 35.08 23.20
C LEU A 135 9.00 36.47 23.41
N ASP A 136 10.00 36.82 22.61
CA ASP A 136 10.59 38.15 22.55
C ASP A 136 9.72 39.08 21.69
N TRP A 137 9.22 40.17 22.30
CA TRP A 137 8.39 41.16 21.64
C TRP A 137 9.09 41.82 20.45
N GLU A 138 10.41 42.04 20.53
CA GLU A 138 11.14 42.68 19.44
C GLU A 138 11.14 41.81 18.18
N VAL A 139 11.31 40.49 18.34
CA VAL A 139 11.25 39.52 17.24
C VAL A 139 9.86 39.51 16.61
N LEU A 140 8.79 39.47 17.43
CA LEU A 140 7.41 39.50 16.96
C LEU A 140 7.06 40.80 16.20
N SER A 141 7.57 41.94 16.67
CA SER A 141 7.40 43.23 16.00
C SER A 141 8.10 43.25 14.63
N ARG A 142 9.30 42.67 14.53
CA ARG A 142 10.02 42.52 13.26
C ARG A 142 9.29 41.57 12.30
N CYS A 143 8.79 40.42 12.77
CA CYS A 143 7.95 39.52 11.96
C CYS A 143 6.69 40.21 11.44
N THR A 144 6.04 41.04 12.26
CA THR A 144 4.84 41.81 11.86
C THR A 144 5.18 42.81 10.76
N THR A 145 6.27 43.57 10.94
CA THR A 145 6.79 44.51 9.93
C THR A 145 7.14 43.80 8.61
N LEU A 146 7.82 42.66 8.68
CA LEU A 146 8.14 41.84 7.50
C LEU A 146 6.89 41.35 6.78
N THR A 147 5.87 40.90 7.51
CA THR A 147 4.60 40.42 6.94
C THR A 147 3.88 41.54 6.18
N GLU A 148 3.87 42.76 6.71
CA GLU A 148 3.30 43.92 6.02
C GLU A 148 4.10 44.30 4.76
N GLY A 149 5.43 44.21 4.82
CA GLY A 149 6.31 44.41 3.67
C GLY A 149 6.05 43.38 2.57
N ILE A 150 5.95 42.11 2.94
CA ILE A 150 5.63 40.99 2.03
C ILE A 150 4.27 41.22 1.39
N GLN A 151 3.23 41.54 2.17
CA GLN A 151 1.88 41.80 1.63
C GLN A 151 1.93 42.88 0.55
N ARG A 152 2.56 44.02 0.86
CA ARG A 152 2.64 45.14 -0.07
C ARG A 152 3.35 44.75 -1.37
N GLN A 153 4.50 44.08 -1.28
CA GLN A 153 5.24 43.64 -2.45
C GLN A 153 4.47 42.59 -3.24
N PHE A 154 3.80 41.67 -2.55
CA PHE A 154 3.01 40.61 -3.18
C PHE A 154 1.84 41.20 -3.97
N ASP A 155 1.13 42.20 -3.43
CA ASP A 155 0.05 42.91 -4.12
C ASP A 155 0.55 43.74 -5.31
N GLU A 156 1.70 44.40 -5.16
CA GLU A 156 2.30 45.22 -6.22
C GLU A 156 2.75 44.37 -7.41
N ILE A 157 3.34 43.20 -7.13
CA ILE A 157 3.85 42.27 -8.14
C ILE A 157 2.70 41.41 -8.66
N PHE A 158 2.02 40.64 -7.82
CA PHE A 158 0.98 39.69 -8.23
C PHE A 158 -0.43 40.30 -8.15
N GLN A 159 -0.69 41.34 -8.94
CA GLN A 159 -1.99 42.03 -9.00
C GLN A 159 -3.16 41.12 -9.43
N ASP A 160 -2.86 39.96 -10.01
CA ASP A 160 -3.87 38.98 -10.37
C ASP A 160 -4.34 38.16 -9.17
N SER A 161 -3.59 38.14 -8.07
CA SER A 161 -3.82 37.32 -6.89
C SER A 161 -4.89 37.89 -5.95
N ASP A 162 -5.66 37.00 -5.34
CA ASP A 162 -6.72 37.36 -4.36
C ASP A 162 -6.33 36.95 -2.93
N VAL A 163 -5.10 36.45 -2.72
CA VAL A 163 -4.63 35.97 -1.41
C VAL A 163 -3.87 37.05 -0.68
N ASP A 164 -3.96 37.02 0.65
CA ASP A 164 -3.26 37.95 1.53
C ASP A 164 -2.54 37.19 2.67
N PHE A 165 -1.76 37.90 3.46
CA PHE A 165 -1.06 37.43 4.66
C PHE A 165 -1.78 37.93 5.94
N PHE A 166 -3.07 38.27 5.85
CA PHE A 166 -3.84 38.85 6.95
C PHE A 166 -3.92 37.90 8.14
N GLU A 167 -4.17 36.61 7.89
CA GLU A 167 -4.24 35.59 8.96
C GLU A 167 -2.90 35.49 9.71
N LEU A 168 -1.78 35.44 8.99
CA LEU A 168 -0.44 35.42 9.61
C LEU A 168 -0.22 36.66 10.48
N LYS A 169 -0.51 37.86 9.95
CA LYS A 169 -0.42 39.11 10.69
C LYS A 169 -1.34 39.15 11.93
N SER A 170 -2.56 38.65 11.81
CA SER A 170 -3.54 38.61 12.91
C SER A 170 -3.03 37.77 14.07
N HIS A 171 -2.52 36.57 13.79
CA HIS A 171 -1.95 35.69 14.81
C HIS A 171 -0.66 36.25 15.43
N LEU A 172 0.19 36.93 14.64
CA LEU A 172 1.37 37.64 15.18
C LEU A 172 0.97 38.74 16.16
N ASN A 173 -0.05 39.53 15.84
CA ASN A 173 -0.56 40.57 16.74
C ASN A 173 -1.13 39.98 18.04
N GLN A 174 -1.80 38.82 17.97
CA GLN A 174 -2.28 38.12 19.16
C GLN A 174 -1.12 37.62 20.04
N LEU A 175 -0.09 37.02 19.43
CA LEU A 175 1.12 36.59 20.15
C LEU A 175 1.83 37.78 20.82
N MET A 176 1.89 38.92 20.13
CA MET A 176 2.49 40.15 20.65
C MET A 176 1.72 40.70 21.86
N GLN A 177 0.39 40.68 21.83
CA GLN A 177 -0.45 41.06 22.98
C GLN A 177 -0.23 40.12 24.18
N ASN A 178 -0.14 38.81 23.94
CA ASN A 178 0.10 37.83 25.00
C ASN A 178 1.49 37.99 25.62
N ALA A 179 2.52 38.32 24.82
CA ALA A 179 3.87 38.59 25.31
C ALA A 179 3.92 39.82 26.22
N SER A 180 3.22 40.91 25.87
CA SER A 180 3.15 42.12 26.71
C SER A 180 2.47 41.90 28.05
N LEU A 181 1.44 41.04 28.12
CA LEU A 181 0.75 40.69 29.38
C LEU A 181 1.63 39.83 30.32
N ASN A 182 2.49 38.99 29.75
CA ASN A 182 3.45 38.18 30.51
C ASN A 182 4.60 39.04 31.09
N GLU A 183 5.00 40.11 30.40
CA GLU A 183 5.95 41.09 30.95
C GLU A 183 5.32 41.90 32.09
N GLU A 184 4.06 42.34 31.98
CA GLU A 184 3.39 43.10 33.05
C GLU A 184 3.20 42.26 34.34
N THR A 185 2.92 40.96 34.22
CA THR A 185 2.77 40.05 35.37
C THR A 185 4.09 39.70 36.05
N LEU A 186 5.19 39.59 35.28
CA LEU A 186 6.55 39.45 35.81
C LEU A 186 7.02 40.73 36.51
N VAL A 187 6.63 41.90 36.00
CA VAL A 187 6.92 43.18 36.66
C VAL A 187 6.15 43.31 37.98
N GLU A 188 4.86 42.95 38.04
CA GLU A 188 4.08 42.94 39.30
C GLU A 188 4.63 41.96 40.35
N HIS A 189 5.14 40.79 39.94
CA HIS A 189 5.77 39.82 40.86
C HIS A 189 7.21 40.20 41.27
N SER A 190 7.89 41.07 40.52
CA SER A 190 9.21 41.58 40.88
C SER A 190 9.17 42.77 41.86
N VAL A 191 8.03 43.47 41.97
CA VAL A 191 7.85 44.61 42.88
C VAL A 191 7.36 44.18 44.26
N ALA A 192 6.88 42.94 44.43
CA ALA A 192 6.33 42.43 45.69
C ALA A 192 7.39 41.90 46.68
N ASP A 193 8.62 41.61 46.24
CA ASP A 193 9.70 41.16 47.14
C ASP A 193 10.79 42.23 47.27
N SER A 194 10.52 43.21 48.12
CA SER A 194 11.51 44.16 48.68
C SER A 194 11.20 44.28 50.17
N GLU A 195 11.86 43.54 51.07
CA GLU A 195 12.99 43.93 51.96
C GLU A 195 12.91 43.09 53.27
N PRO A 196 13.87 43.11 54.24
CA PRO A 196 15.33 43.00 54.17
C PRO A 196 15.97 42.00 55.20
N LEU A 197 17.21 41.58 54.91
CA LEU A 197 18.39 41.21 55.78
C LEU A 197 18.25 40.35 57.08
N ILE A 198 19.08 39.30 57.21
CA ILE A 198 20.23 39.19 58.18
C ILE A 198 21.08 37.91 57.93
N ASP A 199 22.40 38.12 57.98
CA ASP A 199 23.55 37.18 57.94
C ASP A 199 23.54 36.01 58.95
N VAL A 200 24.03 34.82 58.55
CA VAL A 200 25.12 34.11 59.25
C VAL A 200 25.92 33.20 58.29
N VAL A 201 27.20 33.07 58.57
CA VAL A 201 28.32 32.69 57.70
C VAL A 201 28.76 31.21 57.87
N ALA A 202 29.24 30.60 56.77
CA ALA A 202 30.28 29.55 56.63
C ALA A 202 30.05 28.08 57.05
N LEU A 203 30.22 27.12 56.10
CA LEU A 203 31.46 26.32 55.87
C LEU A 203 31.25 25.05 55.00
N SER A 204 32.20 24.86 54.07
CA SER A 204 32.85 23.60 53.63
C SER A 204 32.31 22.75 52.46
N GLU A 205 33.20 22.63 51.46
CA GLU A 205 33.40 21.58 50.45
C GLU A 205 33.19 20.13 50.95
N LYS A 206 32.65 19.22 50.11
CA LYS A 206 33.43 18.27 49.26
C LYS A 206 32.54 17.30 48.46
N ALA A 207 33.11 16.84 47.35
CA ALA A 207 32.57 15.98 46.30
C ALA A 207 32.20 14.54 46.69
N ILE A 208 31.25 13.92 45.96
CA ILE A 208 31.16 12.47 45.68
C ILE A 208 30.61 12.23 44.26
N VAL A 209 31.30 11.38 43.51
CA VAL A 209 31.09 10.89 42.12
C VAL A 209 30.13 9.67 42.12
N PRO A 210 29.42 9.36 41.01
CA PRO A 210 28.43 8.28 40.94
C PRO A 210 29.06 6.89 40.70
N GLN A 211 28.43 5.83 41.23
CA GLN A 211 28.75 4.44 40.88
C GLN A 211 27.67 3.84 39.98
N SER A 212 28.13 3.37 38.81
CA SER A 212 27.47 2.45 37.90
C SER A 212 27.73 0.99 38.32
N HIS A 213 26.72 0.13 38.23
CA HIS A 213 26.88 -1.32 38.38
C HIS A 213 26.96 -1.99 37.00
N GLU A 214 28.11 -2.61 36.73
CA GLU A 214 28.32 -3.63 35.68
C GLU A 214 27.73 -4.97 36.14
N ALA A 215 27.16 -5.73 35.19
CA ALA A 215 26.87 -7.14 35.35
C ALA A 215 27.53 -7.96 34.22
N ASP A 216 28.11 -9.06 34.65
CA ASP A 216 29.19 -9.85 34.09
C ASP A 216 28.73 -10.85 33.00
N SER A 217 29.66 -11.22 32.12
CA SER A 217 29.51 -12.25 31.08
C SER A 217 30.38 -13.47 31.42
N PRO A 218 30.00 -14.70 31.04
CA PRO A 218 30.98 -15.77 30.89
C PRO A 218 31.13 -16.26 29.42
N LYS A 219 32.39 -16.30 28.95
CA LYS A 219 32.88 -17.09 27.80
C LYS A 219 33.00 -18.57 28.24
N THR A 220 32.99 -19.64 27.43
CA THR A 220 33.82 -20.03 26.25
C THR A 220 33.28 -21.40 25.74
N HIS A 221 33.29 -21.78 24.46
CA HIS A 221 34.41 -22.45 23.75
C HIS A 221 34.11 -22.63 22.23
N PRO A 222 35.14 -22.82 21.35
CA PRO A 222 35.01 -22.77 19.88
C PRO A 222 35.25 -24.11 19.14
N THR A 223 34.58 -24.30 17.97
CA THR A 223 35.01 -24.90 16.65
C THR A 223 33.83 -25.57 15.90
N PRO A 224 33.90 -25.88 14.58
CA PRO A 224 34.52 -25.17 13.45
C PRO A 224 33.58 -24.97 12.22
N ASN A 225 33.71 -23.81 11.60
CA ASN A 225 33.60 -23.47 10.17
C ASN A 225 32.74 -24.36 9.22
N GLN A 226 31.50 -23.93 8.95
CA GLN A 226 30.83 -24.17 7.66
C GLN A 226 30.57 -22.83 6.97
N LYS A 227 31.01 -22.72 5.72
CA LYS A 227 30.80 -21.56 4.84
C LYS A 227 29.30 -21.30 4.69
N ARG A 228 28.78 -20.30 5.41
CA ARG A 228 27.44 -19.75 5.19
C ARG A 228 27.50 -18.80 4.00
N SER A 229 26.60 -19.02 3.04
CA SER A 229 26.25 -18.06 2.00
C SER A 229 25.98 -16.69 2.61
N LYS A 230 26.40 -15.62 1.91
CA LYS A 230 26.14 -14.24 2.32
C LYS A 230 24.63 -14.05 2.58
N PRO A 231 24.22 -13.49 3.73
CA PRO A 231 22.83 -13.08 3.93
C PRO A 231 22.46 -12.01 2.89
N ARG A 232 21.24 -12.07 2.35
CA ARG A 232 20.66 -10.94 1.61
C ARG A 232 20.65 -9.74 2.57
N GLU A 233 21.17 -8.61 2.10
CA GLU A 233 21.09 -7.35 2.84
C GLU A 233 19.61 -6.98 2.96
N HIS A 234 19.06 -7.10 4.17
CA HIS A 234 17.76 -6.55 4.50
C HIS A 234 17.97 -5.06 4.76
N SER A 235 17.34 -4.18 3.98
CA SER A 235 17.24 -2.77 4.34
C SER A 235 16.46 -2.68 5.66
N THR A 236 17.14 -2.34 6.74
CA THR A 236 16.49 -2.12 8.04
C THR A 236 15.70 -0.82 7.94
N VAL A 237 14.41 -0.93 7.67
CA VAL A 237 13.46 0.18 7.82
C VAL A 237 13.14 0.26 9.31
N ASP A 238 13.52 1.37 9.96
CA ASP A 238 13.19 1.61 11.36
C ASP A 238 11.69 1.92 11.45
N VAL A 239 10.91 0.93 11.85
CA VAL A 239 9.47 1.09 12.04
C VAL A 239 9.26 1.50 13.49
N ASP A 240 8.89 2.77 13.70
CA ASP A 240 8.44 3.23 15.01
C ASP A 240 7.23 2.39 15.44
N THR A 241 7.45 1.54 16.46
CA THR A 241 6.51 0.51 16.88
C THR A 241 5.85 0.94 18.17
N ASP A 242 4.67 1.56 18.05
CA ASP A 242 3.86 1.95 19.19
C ASP A 242 2.74 0.92 19.45
N PHE A 243 2.83 0.26 20.60
CA PHE A 243 1.82 -0.69 21.10
C PHE A 243 1.15 -0.20 22.39
N SER A 244 1.23 1.11 22.69
CA SER A 244 0.69 1.73 23.91
C SER A 244 -0.84 1.67 24.04
N SER A 245 -1.56 1.50 22.92
CA SER A 245 -3.02 1.36 22.88
C SER A 245 -3.46 0.47 21.71
N PRO A 246 -4.71 -0.06 21.72
CA PRO A 246 -5.25 -0.80 20.57
C PRO A 246 -5.28 0.03 19.28
N ALA A 247 -5.55 1.33 19.38
CA ALA A 247 -5.52 2.25 18.25
C ALA A 247 -4.08 2.47 17.74
N ALA A 248 -3.10 2.66 18.63
CA ALA A 248 -1.69 2.72 18.27
C ALA A 248 -1.20 1.42 17.64
N SER A 249 -1.59 0.27 18.18
CA SER A 249 -1.24 -1.05 17.66
C SER A 249 -1.76 -1.26 16.24
N LYS A 250 -2.99 -0.80 15.93
CA LYS A 250 -3.54 -0.81 14.56
C LYS A 250 -2.79 0.10 13.61
N ARG A 251 -2.39 1.30 14.06
CA ARG A 251 -1.55 2.21 13.25
C ARG A 251 -0.19 1.59 12.95
N THR A 252 0.43 0.97 13.94
CA THR A 252 1.69 0.24 13.80
C THR A 252 1.55 -0.91 12.81
N LEU A 253 0.51 -1.76 12.96
CA LEU A 253 0.23 -2.85 12.01
C LEU A 253 -0.05 -2.34 10.60
N LYS A 254 -0.77 -1.22 10.44
CA LYS A 254 -1.02 -0.59 9.14
C LYS A 254 0.28 -0.16 8.48
N LYS A 255 1.16 0.51 9.23
CA LYS A 255 2.46 0.95 8.73
C LYS A 255 3.37 -0.23 8.37
N VAL A 256 3.34 -1.31 9.16
CA VAL A 256 4.02 -2.56 8.83
C VAL A 256 3.50 -3.12 7.51
N SER A 257 2.17 -3.21 7.31
CA SER A 257 1.61 -3.70 6.04
C SER A 257 1.95 -2.79 4.84
N GLU A 258 1.95 -1.47 5.01
CA GLU A 258 2.33 -0.50 3.98
C GLU A 258 3.77 -0.71 3.54
N ILE A 259 4.70 -0.83 4.48
CA ILE A 259 6.11 -1.06 4.20
C ILE A 259 6.32 -2.43 3.53
N MET A 260 5.60 -3.46 3.97
CA MET A 260 5.67 -4.79 3.39
C MET A 260 5.21 -4.79 1.93
N VAL A 261 4.06 -4.19 1.63
CA VAL A 261 3.53 -4.08 0.26
C VAL A 261 4.40 -3.18 -0.61
N HIS A 262 4.98 -2.11 -0.05
CA HIS A 262 5.90 -1.24 -0.77
C HIS A 262 7.22 -1.95 -1.11
N SER A 263 7.79 -2.70 -0.17
CA SER A 263 9.10 -3.35 -0.33
C SER A 263 8.99 -4.62 -1.17
N ASN A 264 7.91 -5.39 -1.01
CA ASN A 264 7.66 -6.60 -1.77
C ASN A 264 6.15 -6.77 -2.04
N PRO A 265 5.63 -6.26 -3.17
CA PRO A 265 4.20 -6.33 -3.50
C PRO A 265 3.73 -7.75 -3.84
N THR A 266 4.64 -8.70 -4.04
CA THR A 266 4.29 -10.11 -4.28
C THR A 266 3.98 -10.86 -2.99
N GLU A 267 4.40 -10.34 -1.83
CA GLU A 267 4.28 -11.01 -0.56
C GLU A 267 2.84 -10.93 -0.01
N PRO A 268 2.17 -12.06 0.29
CA PRO A 268 0.76 -12.06 0.69
C PRO A 268 0.51 -11.47 2.08
N LEU A 269 1.50 -11.51 2.98
CA LEU A 269 1.30 -11.17 4.39
C LEU A 269 0.86 -9.72 4.61
N GLY A 270 1.37 -8.76 3.81
CA GLY A 270 0.95 -7.36 3.90
C GLY A 270 -0.56 -7.19 3.65
N TYR A 271 -1.07 -7.86 2.62
CA TYR A 271 -2.50 -7.84 2.26
C TYR A 271 -3.40 -8.52 3.30
N ARG A 272 -2.90 -9.58 3.97
CA ARG A 272 -3.62 -10.23 5.07
C ARG A 272 -3.73 -9.30 6.29
N ILE A 273 -2.66 -8.57 6.61
CA ILE A 273 -2.68 -7.59 7.70
C ILE A 273 -3.69 -6.48 7.40
N TYR A 274 -3.77 -5.97 6.15
CA TYR A 274 -4.81 -5.02 5.77
C TYR A 274 -6.23 -5.54 6.03
N ARG A 275 -6.54 -6.80 5.68
CA ARG A 275 -7.88 -7.37 5.95
C ARG A 275 -8.15 -7.51 7.44
N HIS A 276 -7.15 -7.92 8.22
CA HIS A 276 -7.27 -7.94 9.67
C HIS A 276 -7.57 -6.54 10.21
N LEU A 277 -6.87 -5.51 9.75
CA LEU A 277 -7.09 -4.13 10.17
C LEU A 277 -8.48 -3.59 9.81
N THR A 278 -8.95 -3.89 8.59
CA THR A 278 -10.26 -3.47 8.11
C THR A 278 -11.41 -4.09 8.93
N TRP A 279 -11.30 -5.36 9.32
CA TRP A 279 -12.40 -6.10 9.95
C TRP A 279 -12.22 -6.40 11.44
N ALA A 280 -11.12 -6.00 12.07
CA ALA A 280 -10.83 -6.29 13.49
C ALA A 280 -11.90 -5.74 14.46
N ASP A 281 -12.59 -4.66 14.11
CA ASP A 281 -13.65 -4.04 14.94
C ASP A 281 -15.07 -4.38 14.49
N VAL A 282 -15.22 -5.26 13.50
CA VAL A 282 -16.52 -5.62 12.96
C VAL A 282 -17.04 -6.87 13.68
N ASP A 283 -17.91 -6.64 14.66
CA ASP A 283 -18.47 -7.71 15.51
C ASP A 283 -19.80 -8.29 14.99
N GLY A 284 -20.37 -7.72 13.93
CA GLY A 284 -21.70 -8.09 13.44
C GLY A 284 -22.12 -7.39 12.16
N LEU A 285 -23.23 -7.87 11.58
CA LEU A 285 -23.89 -7.20 10.46
C LEU A 285 -24.39 -5.81 10.90
N PRO A 286 -24.24 -4.78 10.05
CA PRO A 286 -24.80 -3.47 10.34
C PRO A 286 -26.32 -3.51 10.36
N ASP A 287 -26.93 -2.62 11.16
CA ASP A 287 -28.39 -2.45 11.19
C ASP A 287 -28.93 -2.20 9.78
N HIS A 288 -29.92 -2.98 9.38
CA HIS A 288 -30.51 -2.89 8.03
C HIS A 288 -32.02 -3.11 8.06
N LYS A 289 -32.70 -2.57 7.05
CA LYS A 289 -34.10 -2.85 6.73
C LYS A 289 -34.20 -3.11 5.24
N ASP A 290 -34.78 -4.24 4.85
CA ASP A 290 -34.89 -4.64 3.45
C ASP A 290 -33.55 -4.58 2.70
N ASN A 291 -32.48 -5.09 3.34
CA ASN A 291 -31.08 -5.06 2.87
C ASN A 291 -30.44 -3.68 2.72
N LEU A 292 -31.13 -2.59 3.10
CA LEU A 292 -30.58 -1.23 3.08
C LEU A 292 -30.03 -0.84 4.45
N THR A 293 -28.76 -0.41 4.48
CA THR A 293 -28.08 0.08 5.68
C THR A 293 -28.11 1.61 5.74
N PRO A 294 -28.03 2.23 6.95
CA PRO A 294 -27.90 3.67 7.09
C PRO A 294 -26.48 4.18 6.76
N LEU A 295 -25.55 3.29 6.42
CA LEU A 295 -24.16 3.59 6.16
C LEU A 295 -23.97 4.28 4.82
N SER A 296 -23.06 5.26 4.76
CA SER A 296 -22.65 5.91 3.51
C SER A 296 -21.27 5.43 3.12
N LEU A 297 -21.10 5.05 1.86
CA LEU A 297 -19.77 4.79 1.31
C LEU A 297 -19.01 6.11 1.17
N ALA A 298 -17.86 6.23 1.82
CA ALA A 298 -17.01 7.42 1.77
C ALA A 298 -16.26 7.59 0.42
N VAL A 299 -16.37 6.60 -0.47
CA VAL A 299 -15.74 6.59 -1.79
C VAL A 299 -16.72 7.17 -2.82
N SER A 300 -16.31 8.25 -3.50
CA SER A 300 -17.16 8.90 -4.51
C SER A 300 -17.41 8.01 -5.73
N SER A 301 -18.47 8.30 -6.50
CA SER A 301 -18.75 7.60 -7.76
C SER A 301 -17.57 7.66 -8.74
N ASP A 302 -16.88 8.80 -8.78
CA ASP A 302 -15.77 9.05 -9.68
C ASP A 302 -14.56 8.20 -9.29
N GLN A 303 -14.28 8.07 -7.99
CA GLN A 303 -13.23 7.20 -7.47
C GLN A 303 -13.55 5.72 -7.71
N GLN A 304 -14.81 5.31 -7.53
CA GLN A 304 -15.25 3.94 -7.83
C GLN A 304 -15.05 3.60 -9.31
N ALA A 305 -15.35 4.55 -10.22
CA ALA A 305 -15.11 4.38 -11.65
C ALA A 305 -13.60 4.28 -11.97
N GLU A 306 -12.77 5.15 -11.39
CA GLU A 306 -11.32 5.12 -11.56
C GLU A 306 -10.73 3.76 -11.16
N TYR A 307 -11.09 3.23 -9.99
CA TYR A 307 -10.61 1.92 -9.54
C TYR A 307 -11.12 0.77 -10.41
N ARG A 308 -12.36 0.86 -10.91
CA ARG A 308 -12.93 -0.13 -11.83
C ARG A 308 -12.17 -0.16 -13.16
N ASP A 309 -11.88 1.00 -13.73
CA ASP A 309 -11.16 1.12 -14.99
C ASP A 309 -9.73 0.57 -14.85
N LYS A 310 -9.07 0.87 -13.74
CA LYS A 310 -7.74 0.33 -13.39
C LYS A 310 -7.73 -1.19 -13.18
N ALA A 311 -8.80 -1.75 -12.63
CA ALA A 311 -8.96 -3.20 -12.48
C ALA A 311 -9.20 -3.92 -13.82
N ASN A 312 -9.70 -3.23 -14.85
CA ASN A 312 -10.04 -3.84 -16.14
C ASN A 312 -8.97 -3.65 -17.23
N GLN A 313 -8.11 -2.64 -17.15
CA GLN A 313 -7.20 -2.26 -18.25
C GLN A 313 -5.72 -2.17 -17.81
N GLU A 314 -5.38 -1.16 -17.01
CA GLU A 314 -4.00 -0.78 -16.67
C GLU A 314 -3.78 -0.79 -15.16
N SER A 315 -3.66 -1.99 -14.60
CA SER A 315 -3.40 -2.16 -13.18
C SER A 315 -1.99 -1.70 -12.81
N ASP A 316 -1.88 -0.95 -11.72
CA ASP A 316 -0.62 -0.45 -11.19
C ASP A 316 -0.58 -0.57 -9.67
N ILE A 317 0.63 -0.75 -9.12
CA ILE A 317 0.81 -1.04 -7.70
C ILE A 317 0.46 0.15 -6.79
N ASP A 318 0.59 1.38 -7.29
CA ASP A 318 0.33 2.58 -6.48
C ASP A 318 -1.18 2.82 -6.30
N THR A 319 -1.97 2.48 -7.32
CA THR A 319 -3.42 2.39 -7.24
C THR A 319 -3.86 1.32 -6.24
N ILE A 320 -3.20 0.14 -6.24
CA ILE A 320 -3.46 -0.91 -5.24
C ILE A 320 -3.15 -0.38 -3.82
N LYS A 321 -1.99 0.23 -3.59
CA LYS A 321 -1.63 0.81 -2.28
C LYS A 321 -2.64 1.87 -1.82
N ARG A 322 -3.09 2.73 -2.73
CA ARG A 322 -4.11 3.76 -2.44
C ARG A 322 -5.47 3.14 -2.10
N LEU A 323 -5.86 2.09 -2.83
CA LEU A 323 -7.12 1.37 -2.60
C LEU A 323 -7.08 0.62 -1.26
N GLU A 324 -5.99 -0.05 -0.91
CA GLU A 324 -5.82 -0.71 0.40
C GLU A 324 -6.02 0.25 1.58
N ARG A 325 -5.46 1.47 1.46
CA ARG A 325 -5.66 2.52 2.47
C ARG A 325 -7.12 2.95 2.57
N THR A 326 -7.79 3.08 1.43
CA THR A 326 -9.22 3.46 1.35
C THR A 326 -10.11 2.37 1.95
N LEU A 327 -9.79 1.09 1.71
CA LEU A 327 -10.55 -0.05 2.23
C LEU A 327 -10.47 -0.19 3.75
N THR A 328 -9.41 0.34 4.38
CA THR A 328 -9.34 0.40 5.86
C THR A 328 -10.47 1.26 6.43
N ASP A 329 -10.87 2.31 5.71
CA ASP A 329 -11.90 3.27 6.14
C ASP A 329 -13.30 2.91 5.57
N ALA A 330 -13.39 1.89 4.72
CA ALA A 330 -14.62 1.44 4.05
C ALA A 330 -14.81 -0.09 4.18
N PRO A 331 -14.98 -0.63 5.40
CA PRO A 331 -14.90 -2.07 5.67
C PRO A 331 -15.97 -2.92 5.00
N PHE A 332 -17.11 -2.32 4.66
CA PHE A 332 -18.25 -3.01 4.03
C PHE A 332 -18.23 -2.93 2.50
N TRP A 333 -17.25 -2.26 1.89
CA TRP A 333 -17.15 -2.14 0.44
C TRP A 333 -16.42 -3.34 -0.17
N LEU A 334 -17.11 -4.49 -0.24
CA LEU A 334 -16.57 -5.76 -0.73
C LEU A 334 -16.09 -5.67 -2.18
N THR A 335 -16.78 -4.90 -3.03
CA THR A 335 -16.37 -4.68 -4.43
C THR A 335 -14.97 -4.06 -4.54
N GLY A 336 -14.57 -3.20 -3.59
CA GLY A 336 -13.22 -2.63 -3.62
C GLY A 336 -12.14 -3.69 -3.35
N HIS A 337 -12.42 -4.71 -2.53
CA HIS A 337 -11.50 -5.85 -2.36
C HIS A 337 -11.39 -6.71 -3.62
N TYR A 338 -12.47 -6.84 -4.39
CA TYR A 338 -12.43 -7.47 -5.71
C TYR A 338 -11.56 -6.68 -6.69
N PHE A 339 -11.61 -5.35 -6.69
CA PHE A 339 -10.72 -4.54 -7.52
C PHE A 339 -9.25 -4.71 -7.16
N VAL A 340 -8.90 -4.77 -5.86
CA VAL A 340 -7.53 -5.13 -5.43
C VAL A 340 -7.13 -6.49 -5.99
N TYR A 341 -7.99 -7.50 -5.84
CA TYR A 341 -7.74 -8.85 -6.36
C TYR A 341 -7.44 -8.81 -7.86
N SER A 342 -8.32 -8.19 -8.66
CA SER A 342 -8.17 -8.14 -10.11
C SER A 342 -6.90 -7.38 -10.52
N MET A 343 -6.56 -6.30 -9.83
CA MET A 343 -5.32 -5.56 -10.11
C MET A 343 -4.07 -6.37 -9.77
N LEU A 344 -4.07 -7.13 -8.68
CA LEU A 344 -2.96 -8.03 -8.32
C LEU A 344 -2.83 -9.19 -9.31
N ASP A 345 -3.95 -9.77 -9.74
CA ASP A 345 -4.02 -10.84 -10.73
C ASP A 345 -3.49 -10.36 -12.10
N ASN A 346 -3.91 -9.17 -12.54
CA ASN A 346 -3.42 -8.55 -13.77
C ASN A 346 -1.90 -8.26 -13.75
N LEU A 347 -1.32 -8.00 -12.57
CA LEU A 347 0.11 -7.80 -12.38
C LEU A 347 0.90 -9.12 -12.23
N GLY A 348 0.23 -10.27 -12.19
CA GLY A 348 0.83 -11.58 -11.98
C GLY A 348 1.29 -11.82 -10.53
N TYR A 349 0.67 -11.16 -9.56
CA TYR A 349 0.94 -11.33 -8.13
C TYR A 349 -0.04 -12.32 -7.50
N ASP A 350 -0.06 -13.54 -8.03
CA ASP A 350 -1.10 -14.56 -7.77
C ASP A 350 -1.22 -14.91 -6.27
N GLU A 351 -0.11 -15.06 -5.56
CA GLU A 351 -0.10 -15.38 -4.11
C GLU A 351 -0.75 -14.25 -3.29
N ALA A 352 -0.47 -12.99 -3.64
CA ALA A 352 -1.05 -11.82 -3.00
C ALA A 352 -2.54 -11.68 -3.35
N ALA A 353 -2.90 -11.81 -4.64
CA ALA A 353 -4.29 -11.78 -5.10
C ALA A 353 -5.11 -12.83 -4.34
N LEU A 354 -4.61 -14.05 -4.26
CA LEU A 354 -5.32 -15.11 -3.58
C LEU A 354 -5.46 -14.89 -2.08
N ALA A 355 -4.44 -14.34 -1.42
CA ALA A 355 -4.54 -13.98 -0.01
C ALA A 355 -5.69 -12.98 0.23
N VAL A 356 -5.85 -11.98 -0.64
CA VAL A 356 -6.98 -11.04 -0.60
C VAL A 356 -8.31 -11.78 -0.74
N LYS A 357 -8.44 -12.69 -1.71
CA LYS A 357 -9.66 -13.48 -1.92
C LYS A 357 -10.01 -14.33 -0.69
N GLN A 358 -9.03 -15.05 -0.15
CA GLN A 358 -9.23 -15.94 1.00
C GLN A 358 -9.70 -15.18 2.24
N GLU A 359 -9.07 -14.06 2.56
CA GLU A 359 -9.46 -13.26 3.73
C GLU A 359 -10.83 -12.62 3.52
N THR A 360 -11.13 -12.13 2.32
CA THR A 360 -12.46 -11.57 2.00
C THR A 360 -13.55 -12.61 2.10
N LYS A 361 -13.32 -13.81 1.56
CA LYS A 361 -14.25 -14.93 1.67
C LYS A 361 -14.46 -15.35 3.13
N ARG A 362 -13.39 -15.44 3.93
CA ARG A 362 -13.50 -15.75 5.37
C ARG A 362 -14.39 -14.75 6.11
N PHE A 363 -14.25 -13.46 5.82
CA PHE A 363 -15.10 -12.43 6.42
C PHE A 363 -16.57 -12.58 6.00
N VAL A 364 -16.83 -12.80 4.71
CA VAL A 364 -18.20 -13.02 4.20
C VAL A 364 -18.83 -14.29 4.78
N ASP A 365 -18.08 -15.39 4.85
CA ASP A 365 -18.54 -16.65 5.46
C ASP A 365 -18.84 -16.51 6.96
N SER A 366 -18.24 -15.53 7.64
CA SER A 366 -18.49 -15.25 9.06
C SER A 366 -19.79 -14.48 9.29
N PHE A 367 -20.33 -13.80 8.27
CA PHE A 367 -21.53 -12.97 8.33
C PHE A 367 -22.45 -13.28 7.16
N GLU A 368 -23.26 -14.32 7.30
CA GLU A 368 -24.18 -14.79 6.25
C GLU A 368 -25.08 -13.65 5.73
N GLY A 369 -25.05 -13.43 4.41
CA GLY A 369 -25.89 -12.43 3.73
C GLY A 369 -25.32 -11.02 3.69
N ILE A 370 -24.11 -10.77 4.19
CA ILE A 370 -23.44 -9.45 4.14
C ILE A 370 -23.27 -8.96 2.69
N GLU A 371 -23.04 -9.87 1.75
CA GLU A 371 -22.86 -9.58 0.32
C GLU A 371 -24.12 -9.05 -0.36
N ASN A 372 -25.30 -9.28 0.24
CA ASN A 372 -26.58 -8.83 -0.29
C ASN A 372 -27.02 -7.46 0.26
N LEU A 373 -26.25 -6.87 1.19
CA LEU A 373 -26.55 -5.57 1.78
C LEU A 373 -26.13 -4.41 0.88
N SER A 374 -26.74 -3.25 1.11
CA SER A 374 -26.50 -2.02 0.36
C SER A 374 -26.31 -0.81 1.28
N PHE A 375 -25.51 0.16 0.81
CA PHE A 375 -25.35 1.47 1.43
C PHE A 375 -26.62 2.32 1.29
N LYS A 376 -26.69 3.42 2.04
CA LYS A 376 -27.80 4.39 2.05
C LYS A 376 -28.17 4.93 0.67
N ASN A 377 -27.22 5.01 -0.25
CA ASN A 377 -27.42 5.46 -1.63
C ASN A 377 -27.75 4.31 -2.61
N SER A 378 -28.16 3.15 -2.10
CA SER A 378 -28.50 1.95 -2.86
C SER A 378 -27.33 1.34 -3.65
N ILE A 379 -26.08 1.72 -3.33
CA ILE A 379 -24.90 1.03 -3.85
C ILE A 379 -24.75 -0.29 -3.07
N PRO A 380 -24.63 -1.44 -3.75
CA PRO A 380 -24.46 -2.72 -3.07
C PRO A 380 -23.07 -2.84 -2.43
N PHE A 381 -22.97 -3.63 -1.36
CA PHE A 381 -21.67 -3.95 -0.73
C PHE A 381 -20.79 -4.77 -1.68
N ALA A 382 -21.39 -5.75 -2.38
CA ALA A 382 -20.78 -6.54 -3.43
C ALA A 382 -21.61 -6.43 -4.72
N ASP A 383 -20.96 -6.15 -5.86
CA ASP A 383 -21.61 -6.24 -7.17
C ASP A 383 -21.69 -7.69 -7.67
N GLU A 384 -22.41 -7.92 -8.76
CA GLU A 384 -22.62 -9.26 -9.32
C GLU A 384 -21.31 -10.00 -9.64
N ALA A 385 -20.30 -9.27 -10.14
CA ALA A 385 -18.98 -9.81 -10.40
C ALA A 385 -18.28 -10.23 -9.10
N THR A 386 -18.39 -9.41 -8.04
CA THR A 386 -17.84 -9.69 -6.72
C THR A 386 -18.49 -10.92 -6.09
N ILE A 387 -19.81 -11.06 -6.19
CA ILE A 387 -20.56 -12.23 -5.68
C ILE A 387 -20.10 -13.51 -6.40
N THR A 388 -19.96 -13.45 -7.72
CA THR A 388 -19.46 -14.56 -8.54
C THR A 388 -18.02 -14.94 -8.16
N TRP A 389 -17.16 -13.94 -7.97
CA TRP A 389 -15.77 -14.12 -7.55
C TRP A 389 -15.65 -14.79 -6.17
N LEU A 390 -16.46 -14.38 -5.20
CA LEU A 390 -16.52 -14.98 -3.85
C LEU A 390 -17.04 -16.42 -3.88
N SER A 391 -17.96 -16.70 -4.80
CA SER A 391 -18.54 -18.04 -5.00
C SER A 391 -17.54 -19.03 -5.62
N THR A 392 -16.56 -18.53 -6.38
CA THR A 392 -15.50 -19.35 -6.99
C THR A 392 -14.51 -19.86 -5.92
N GLY A 393 -14.17 -21.16 -5.93
CA GLY A 393 -13.30 -21.81 -4.92
C GLY A 393 -11.91 -21.16 -4.70
N ASN A 394 -11.30 -21.43 -3.53
CA ASN A 394 -9.97 -20.93 -3.13
C ASN A 394 -8.85 -21.83 -3.73
N ALA A 395 -8.24 -21.44 -4.84
CA ALA A 395 -7.11 -22.16 -5.43
C ALA A 395 -5.76 -21.76 -4.79
N CYS A 396 -5.42 -22.28 -3.60
CA CYS A 396 -4.19 -21.93 -2.86
C CYS A 396 -2.89 -21.99 -3.72
N PRO A 397 -2.11 -20.91 -3.89
CA PRO A 397 -0.74 -20.93 -4.37
C PRO A 397 0.16 -20.70 -3.15
N SER A 398 0.84 -21.75 -2.71
CA SER A 398 1.99 -21.61 -1.83
C SER A 398 3.06 -22.57 -2.31
N GLY A 399 4.16 -21.98 -2.78
CA GLY A 399 5.42 -22.67 -2.98
C GLY A 399 5.84 -22.73 -4.44
N LYS A 400 6.90 -21.98 -4.76
CA LYS A 400 7.87 -22.31 -5.81
C LYS A 400 8.60 -23.62 -5.48
N SER A 401 7.86 -24.72 -5.38
CA SER A 401 8.30 -25.94 -6.03
C SER A 401 7.84 -25.81 -7.48
N SER A 402 8.48 -26.49 -8.43
CA SER A 402 7.81 -26.77 -9.69
C SER A 402 6.60 -27.65 -9.37
N ILE A 403 5.52 -27.06 -8.86
CA ILE A 403 4.22 -27.69 -8.75
C ILE A 403 3.74 -27.68 -10.19
N ILE A 404 4.19 -28.68 -10.95
CA ILE A 404 3.31 -29.56 -11.71
C ILE A 404 1.87 -29.15 -11.39
N GLN A 405 1.29 -28.23 -12.19
CA GLN A 405 -0.06 -27.72 -12.02
C GLN A 405 -0.99 -28.90 -12.24
N THR A 406 -1.13 -29.77 -11.24
CA THR A 406 -2.03 -30.90 -11.34
C THR A 406 -3.40 -30.29 -11.24
N ILE A 407 -4.09 -30.19 -12.37
CA ILE A 407 -5.54 -30.03 -12.33
C ILE A 407 -6.00 -31.21 -11.48
N VAL A 408 -6.49 -30.89 -10.27
CA VAL A 408 -7.10 -31.87 -9.38
C VAL A 408 -8.42 -32.25 -10.04
N VAL A 409 -8.32 -33.12 -11.04
CA VAL A 409 -9.45 -33.90 -11.50
C VAL A 409 -9.75 -34.84 -10.35
N ALA A 410 -10.74 -34.50 -9.54
CA ALA A 410 -11.25 -35.41 -8.53
C ALA A 410 -11.61 -36.74 -9.21
N GLU A 411 -11.34 -37.87 -8.58
CA GLU A 411 -11.67 -39.20 -9.14
C GLU A 411 -13.18 -39.32 -9.48
N ASP A 412 -14.03 -38.55 -8.80
CA ASP A 412 -15.49 -38.44 -9.03
C ASP A 412 -15.87 -37.79 -10.37
N ASP A 413 -14.97 -37.00 -10.96
CA ASP A 413 -15.20 -36.19 -12.16
C ASP A 413 -15.04 -37.01 -13.46
N LEU A 414 -14.74 -38.31 -13.31
CA LEU A 414 -14.75 -39.31 -14.37
C LEU A 414 -16.09 -40.04 -14.45
N SER A 415 -16.92 -39.98 -13.41
CA SER A 415 -18.26 -40.60 -13.34
C SER A 415 -19.38 -39.65 -13.77
N GLU A 416 -19.24 -38.35 -13.48
CA GLU A 416 -20.27 -37.32 -13.75
C GLU A 416 -20.01 -36.56 -15.06
N MET A 417 -19.98 -37.26 -16.22
CA MET A 417 -20.04 -36.56 -17.51
C MET A 417 -21.47 -36.53 -18.05
N GLU A 418 -21.96 -35.32 -18.31
CA GLU A 418 -23.15 -35.03 -19.11
C GLU A 418 -23.01 -35.63 -20.53
N ASP A 419 -24.13 -35.98 -21.15
CA ASP A 419 -24.20 -36.59 -22.49
C ASP A 419 -23.63 -35.65 -23.57
N ILE A 420 -22.33 -35.75 -23.84
CA ILE A 420 -21.66 -34.98 -24.90
C ILE A 420 -22.20 -35.43 -26.27
N THR A 421 -22.84 -34.52 -27.00
CA THR A 421 -23.30 -34.76 -28.37
C THR A 421 -22.19 -34.48 -29.40
N LEU A 422 -22.31 -35.03 -30.61
CA LEU A 422 -21.37 -34.78 -31.71
C LEU A 422 -21.24 -33.27 -32.05
N GLY A 423 -22.27 -32.46 -31.78
CA GLY A 423 -22.25 -31.02 -32.02
C GLY A 423 -21.39 -30.24 -31.02
N ASP A 424 -21.28 -30.73 -29.79
CA ASP A 424 -20.55 -30.05 -28.71
C ASP A 424 -19.14 -30.62 -28.50
N LEU A 425 -18.86 -31.79 -29.09
CA LEU A 425 -17.56 -32.46 -29.01
C LEU A 425 -16.40 -31.55 -29.42
N GLY A 426 -16.55 -30.75 -30.48
CA GLY A 426 -15.49 -29.86 -30.95
C GLY A 426 -15.11 -28.79 -29.92
N LYS A 427 -16.10 -28.22 -29.23
CA LYS A 427 -15.87 -27.22 -28.17
C LYS A 427 -15.25 -27.88 -26.94
N TYR A 428 -15.79 -29.02 -26.53
CA TYR A 428 -15.31 -29.77 -25.38
C TYR A 428 -13.85 -30.25 -25.55
N VAL A 429 -13.50 -30.75 -26.73
CA VAL A 429 -12.13 -31.16 -27.07
C VAL A 429 -11.19 -29.95 -27.09
N ALA A 430 -11.63 -28.81 -27.62
CA ALA A 430 -10.82 -27.58 -27.62
C ALA A 430 -10.57 -27.07 -26.19
N GLU A 431 -11.57 -27.11 -25.32
CA GLU A 431 -11.43 -26.78 -23.90
C GLU A 431 -10.48 -27.73 -23.16
N LEU A 432 -10.58 -29.05 -23.42
CA LEU A 432 -9.66 -30.04 -22.85
C LEU A 432 -8.23 -29.88 -23.38
N SER A 433 -8.06 -29.56 -24.67
CA SER A 433 -6.74 -29.30 -25.27
C SER A 433 -6.09 -28.08 -24.64
N ASN A 434 -6.84 -26.98 -24.45
CA ASN A 434 -6.33 -25.79 -23.75
C ASN A 434 -5.95 -26.12 -22.29
N LYS A 435 -6.76 -26.94 -21.60
CA LYS A 435 -6.43 -27.41 -20.24
C LYS A 435 -5.17 -28.27 -20.21
N LEU A 436 -4.96 -29.10 -21.24
CA LEU A 436 -3.77 -29.95 -21.37
C LEU A 436 -2.49 -29.14 -21.62
N GLU A 437 -2.57 -28.00 -22.33
CA GLU A 437 -1.44 -27.09 -22.54
C GLU A 437 -1.06 -26.30 -21.29
N LEU A 438 -2.04 -26.02 -20.41
CA LEU A 438 -1.81 -25.30 -19.16
C LEU A 438 -1.30 -26.24 -18.05
N ASP A 439 -1.75 -27.49 -18.02
CA ASP A 439 -1.41 -28.47 -16.99
C ASP A 439 0.00 -29.07 -17.19
N ASN A 440 0.91 -28.79 -16.25
CA ASN A 440 2.28 -29.30 -16.26
C ASN A 440 2.46 -30.60 -15.45
N SER A 441 1.37 -31.23 -15.02
CA SER A 441 1.35 -32.45 -14.22
C SER A 441 1.29 -33.72 -15.01
N GLY A 442 2.14 -34.69 -14.66
CA GLY A 442 2.00 -36.06 -15.17
C GLY A 442 0.64 -36.69 -14.82
N ARG A 443 0.13 -36.46 -13.60
CA ARG A 443 -1.19 -36.98 -13.17
C ARG A 443 -2.33 -36.23 -13.85
N GLY A 444 -2.24 -34.90 -13.93
CA GLY A 444 -3.27 -34.05 -14.53
C GLY A 444 -3.43 -34.32 -16.02
N GLN A 445 -2.31 -34.35 -16.76
CA GLN A 445 -2.28 -34.74 -18.17
C GLN A 445 -2.87 -36.15 -18.39
N PHE A 446 -2.53 -37.12 -17.53
CA PHE A 446 -3.10 -38.47 -17.60
C PHE A 446 -4.62 -38.46 -17.44
N MET A 447 -5.16 -37.75 -16.44
CA MET A 447 -6.61 -37.65 -16.22
C MET A 447 -7.34 -36.95 -17.37
N LEU A 448 -6.74 -35.89 -17.94
CA LEU A 448 -7.29 -35.18 -19.10
C LEU A 448 -7.31 -36.07 -20.35
N HIS A 449 -6.27 -36.88 -20.58
CA HIS A 449 -6.27 -37.87 -21.65
C HIS A 449 -7.40 -38.90 -21.48
N LEU A 450 -7.65 -39.39 -20.26
CA LEU A 450 -8.75 -40.31 -20.01
C LEU A 450 -10.13 -39.65 -20.25
N LYS A 451 -10.29 -38.38 -19.88
CA LYS A 451 -11.50 -37.60 -20.19
C LYS A 451 -11.71 -37.43 -21.69
N LEU A 452 -10.63 -37.15 -22.43
CA LEU A 452 -10.68 -37.04 -23.89
C LEU A 452 -11.09 -38.37 -24.54
N VAL A 453 -10.52 -39.49 -24.06
CA VAL A 453 -10.92 -40.84 -24.50
C VAL A 453 -12.39 -41.10 -24.20
N LYS A 454 -12.89 -40.75 -23.01
CA LYS A 454 -14.31 -40.90 -22.67
C LYS A 454 -15.23 -40.07 -23.57
N ALA A 455 -14.85 -38.83 -23.89
CA ALA A 455 -15.61 -37.97 -24.80
C ALA A 455 -15.65 -38.52 -26.23
N TYR A 456 -14.54 -39.07 -26.72
CA TYR A 456 -14.55 -39.75 -28.02
C TYR A 456 -15.38 -41.03 -28.01
N GLN A 457 -15.36 -41.80 -26.90
CA GLN A 457 -16.19 -42.99 -26.76
C GLN A 457 -17.69 -42.68 -26.65
N SER A 458 -18.10 -41.59 -25.98
CA SER A 458 -19.52 -41.22 -25.88
C SER A 458 -20.12 -40.87 -27.24
N VAL A 459 -19.32 -40.32 -28.15
CA VAL A 459 -19.72 -39.98 -29.51
C VAL A 459 -19.45 -41.11 -30.53
N GLY A 460 -18.82 -42.21 -30.09
CA GLY A 460 -18.54 -43.39 -30.92
C GLY A 460 -17.31 -43.28 -31.83
N LEU A 461 -16.41 -42.33 -31.59
CA LEU A 461 -15.18 -42.12 -32.35
C LEU A 461 -13.99 -42.93 -31.79
N TYR A 462 -14.19 -44.24 -31.65
CA TYR A 462 -13.21 -45.17 -31.06
C TYR A 462 -11.80 -45.16 -31.68
N PRO A 463 -11.61 -45.00 -33.01
CA PRO A 463 -10.26 -44.98 -33.59
C PRO A 463 -9.38 -43.84 -33.06
N LEU A 464 -9.99 -42.71 -32.68
CA LEU A 464 -9.27 -41.55 -32.16
C LEU A 464 -8.77 -41.76 -30.72
N CYS A 465 -9.32 -42.73 -30.00
CA CYS A 465 -8.92 -43.05 -28.62
C CYS A 465 -7.56 -43.76 -28.55
N LEU A 466 -7.22 -44.57 -29.56
CA LEU A 466 -6.04 -45.44 -29.56
C LEU A 466 -4.72 -44.71 -29.24
N PRO A 467 -4.34 -43.59 -29.88
CA PRO A 467 -3.08 -42.91 -29.56
C PRO A 467 -3.01 -42.44 -28.11
N TYR A 468 -4.12 -41.93 -27.55
CA TYR A 468 -4.17 -41.49 -26.16
C TYR A 468 -4.12 -42.66 -25.17
N LEU A 469 -4.74 -43.78 -25.52
CA LEU A 469 -4.68 -45.01 -24.72
C LEU A 469 -3.29 -45.64 -24.75
N GLU A 470 -2.60 -45.65 -25.89
CA GLU A 470 -1.21 -46.13 -26.00
C GLU A 470 -0.27 -45.29 -25.13
N GLN A 471 -0.39 -43.96 -25.22
CA GLN A 471 0.41 -43.04 -24.43
C GLN A 471 0.12 -43.22 -22.93
N SER A 472 -1.15 -43.31 -22.54
CA SER A 472 -1.53 -43.52 -21.13
C SER A 472 -1.06 -44.88 -20.61
N TRP A 473 -1.08 -45.93 -21.44
CA TRP A 473 -0.60 -47.25 -21.06
C TRP A 473 0.91 -47.29 -20.81
N ALA A 474 1.70 -46.60 -21.64
CA ALA A 474 3.15 -46.49 -21.44
C ALA A 474 3.46 -45.83 -20.08
N VAL A 475 2.76 -44.74 -19.75
CA VAL A 475 2.91 -44.03 -18.47
C VAL A 475 2.46 -44.90 -17.28
N ALA A 476 1.35 -45.64 -17.42
CA ALA A 476 0.85 -46.52 -16.37
C ALA A 476 1.85 -47.64 -16.02
N LYS A 477 2.57 -48.17 -17.01
CA LYS A 477 3.63 -49.16 -16.80
C LYS A 477 4.86 -48.56 -16.14
N GLU A 478 5.32 -47.41 -16.61
CA GLU A 478 6.51 -46.74 -16.08
C GLU A 478 6.35 -46.40 -14.59
N LEU A 479 5.15 -45.96 -14.20
CA LEU A 479 4.83 -45.56 -12.82
C LEU A 479 4.32 -46.72 -11.94
N ASN A 480 4.16 -47.93 -12.49
CA ASN A 480 3.51 -49.07 -11.81
C ASN A 480 2.16 -48.71 -11.18
N LEU A 481 1.27 -48.13 -11.99
CA LEU A 481 -0.01 -47.57 -11.54
C LEU A 481 -0.91 -48.62 -10.86
N SER A 482 -0.75 -49.90 -11.18
CA SER A 482 -1.51 -51.00 -10.55
C SER A 482 -1.26 -51.15 -9.05
N ILE A 483 -0.09 -50.74 -8.56
CA ILE A 483 0.28 -50.77 -7.14
C ILE A 483 0.01 -49.41 -6.48
N TRP A 484 0.31 -48.33 -7.21
CA TRP A 484 0.23 -46.98 -6.69
C TRP A 484 -1.21 -46.46 -6.61
N GLU A 485 -2.01 -46.65 -7.67
CA GLU A 485 -3.40 -46.22 -7.76
C GLU A 485 -4.25 -47.22 -8.56
N PRO A 486 -4.71 -48.30 -7.89
CA PRO A 486 -5.40 -49.40 -8.56
C PRO A 486 -6.72 -48.99 -9.21
N HIS A 487 -7.44 -48.01 -8.64
CA HIS A 487 -8.71 -47.52 -9.18
C HIS A 487 -8.54 -46.81 -10.54
N LEU A 488 -7.49 -45.99 -10.66
CA LEU A 488 -7.16 -45.29 -11.90
C LEU A 488 -6.68 -46.26 -12.98
N PHE A 489 -5.87 -47.25 -12.59
CA PHE A 489 -5.45 -48.32 -13.48
C PHE A 489 -6.64 -49.12 -14.01
N PHE A 490 -7.59 -49.49 -13.14
CA PHE A 490 -8.83 -50.17 -13.53
C PHE A 490 -9.69 -49.33 -14.48
N SER A 491 -9.76 -48.01 -14.28
CA SER A 491 -10.45 -47.11 -15.21
C SER A 491 -9.79 -47.11 -16.60
N LEU A 492 -8.46 -47.11 -16.68
CA LEU A 492 -7.74 -47.21 -17.95
C LEU A 492 -8.03 -48.57 -18.63
N GLU A 493 -7.98 -49.68 -17.90
CA GLU A 493 -8.29 -51.01 -18.43
C GLU A 493 -9.72 -51.08 -19.01
N ASN A 494 -10.71 -50.53 -18.30
CA ASN A 494 -12.09 -50.46 -18.80
C ASN A 494 -12.22 -49.64 -20.09
N LEU A 495 -11.52 -48.51 -20.19
CA LEU A 495 -11.53 -47.67 -21.40
C LEU A 495 -10.84 -48.36 -22.58
N ILE A 496 -9.72 -49.03 -22.34
CA ILE A 496 -9.04 -49.86 -23.35
C ILE A 496 -9.99 -50.95 -23.82
N GLN A 497 -10.57 -51.71 -22.88
CA GLN A 497 -11.45 -52.81 -23.20
C GLN A 497 -12.66 -52.36 -24.04
N LYS A 498 -13.35 -51.29 -23.63
CA LYS A 498 -14.49 -50.74 -24.37
C LYS A 498 -14.09 -50.34 -25.79
N THR A 499 -12.95 -49.67 -25.95
CA THR A 499 -12.44 -49.26 -27.27
C THR A 499 -12.11 -50.47 -28.13
N LEU A 500 -11.43 -51.48 -27.58
CA LEU A 500 -11.03 -52.67 -28.33
C LEU A 500 -12.22 -53.55 -28.72
N LYS A 501 -13.20 -53.75 -27.84
CA LYS A 501 -14.42 -54.52 -28.14
C LYS A 501 -15.24 -53.89 -29.27
N GLU A 502 -15.27 -52.55 -29.35
CA GLU A 502 -15.98 -51.82 -30.39
C GLU A 502 -15.21 -51.77 -31.73
N LEU A 503 -13.88 -51.68 -31.69
CA LEU A 503 -13.05 -51.68 -32.90
C LEU A 503 -12.81 -53.09 -33.47
N TYR A 504 -12.68 -54.09 -32.61
CA TYR A 504 -12.32 -55.47 -32.96
C TYR A 504 -13.35 -56.45 -32.37
N ARG A 505 -14.21 -56.96 -33.25
CA ARG A 505 -15.31 -57.87 -32.87
C ARG A 505 -14.85 -59.22 -32.31
N THR A 506 -13.65 -59.67 -32.67
CA THR A 506 -13.04 -60.91 -32.19
C THR A 506 -11.54 -60.71 -31.96
N LYS A 507 -11.00 -61.42 -30.96
CA LYS A 507 -9.60 -61.37 -30.54
C LYS A 507 -8.60 -61.60 -31.68
N ASP A 508 -8.96 -62.43 -32.66
CA ASP A 508 -8.12 -62.77 -33.81
C ASP A 508 -7.79 -61.57 -34.72
N PHE A 509 -8.56 -60.47 -34.64
CA PHE A 509 -8.32 -59.26 -35.43
C PHE A 509 -7.49 -58.20 -34.71
N LEU A 510 -7.04 -58.47 -33.49
CA LEU A 510 -6.23 -57.52 -32.72
C LEU A 510 -4.85 -57.37 -33.38
N PRO A 511 -4.42 -56.15 -33.75
CA PRO A 511 -3.08 -55.92 -34.26
C PRO A 511 -2.00 -56.35 -33.25
N VAL A 512 -0.89 -56.91 -33.74
CA VAL A 512 0.26 -57.38 -32.93
C VAL A 512 0.78 -56.30 -31.96
N ARG A 513 0.67 -55.03 -32.34
CA ARG A 513 1.02 -53.87 -31.52
C ARG A 513 0.24 -53.77 -30.21
N TYR A 514 -0.94 -54.37 -30.13
CA TYR A 514 -1.80 -54.40 -28.93
C TYR A 514 -1.80 -55.76 -28.23
N SER A 515 -0.84 -56.65 -28.53
CA SER A 515 -0.70 -57.96 -27.88
C SER A 515 -0.67 -57.88 -26.35
N GLU A 516 -0.16 -56.79 -25.79
CA GLU A 516 -0.14 -56.54 -24.34
C GLU A 516 -1.51 -56.23 -23.74
N TRP A 517 -2.48 -55.83 -24.56
CA TRP A 517 -3.86 -55.57 -24.15
C TRP A 517 -4.77 -56.78 -24.37
N GLU A 518 -4.24 -57.90 -24.88
CA GLU A 518 -5.02 -59.15 -25.02
C GLU A 518 -5.59 -59.62 -23.69
N THR A 519 -4.84 -59.48 -22.60
CA THR A 519 -5.31 -59.87 -21.26
C THR A 519 -6.45 -58.99 -20.77
N ILE A 520 -6.49 -57.72 -21.19
CA ILE A 520 -7.53 -56.75 -20.84
C ILE A 520 -8.78 -57.00 -21.69
N TYR A 521 -8.61 -57.41 -22.95
CA TYR A 521 -9.72 -57.79 -23.83
C TYR A 521 -10.52 -58.98 -23.26
N ASP A 522 -9.82 -59.92 -22.61
CA ASP A 522 -10.38 -61.17 -22.07
C ASP A 522 -11.02 -61.03 -20.67
N GLN A 523 -10.81 -59.91 -19.96
CA GLN A 523 -11.45 -59.66 -18.66
C GLN A 523 -12.98 -59.52 -18.82
N GLN A 524 -13.76 -60.21 -17.98
CA GLN A 524 -15.22 -60.24 -18.07
C GLN A 524 -15.90 -59.11 -17.30
#